data_AF-A0A650MQ99-F1
#
_entry.id   AF-A0A650MQ99-F1
#
_cell.length_a   1.000
_cell.length_b   1.000
_cell.length_c   1.000
_cell.angle_alpha   90.00
_cell.angle_beta   90.00
_cell.angle_gamma   90.00
#
_symmetry.space_group_name_H-M   'P 1'
#
loop_
_entity.id
_entity.type
_entity.pdbx_description
1 polymer ?
#
loop_
_entity_poly.entity_id
_entity_poly.type
_entity_poly.pdbx_seq_one_letter_code
_entity_poly.pdbx_strand_id
1 'polypeptide(L)' 'MEIIGIIIIVVLLIYEICWRPIVCNKKITAHICSIGGEVGTIERLSVREDLYNVYYSISGQEHHSVVKFNLFYEAEWK' A
#
# COMPACT_ATOMS: atom_id res chain seq x y z
N MET A 1 -14.70 21.64 -23.18
CA MET A 1 -15.18 20.47 -22.40
C MET A 1 -14.24 19.28 -22.53
N GLU A 2 -13.70 18.98 -23.71
CA GLU A 2 -12.84 17.80 -23.95
C GLU A 2 -11.51 17.81 -23.15
N ILE A 3 -10.83 18.95 -23.07
CA ILE A 3 -9.56 19.10 -22.34
C ILE A 3 -9.74 18.85 -20.83
N ILE A 4 -10.86 19.31 -20.26
CA ILE A 4 -11.15 19.13 -18.82
C ILE A 4 -11.32 17.64 -18.50
N GLY A 5 -12.01 16.88 -19.36
CA GLY A 5 -12.16 15.44 -19.19
C GLY A 5 -10.82 14.69 -19.21
N ILE A 6 -9.93 15.06 -20.13
CA ILE A 6 -8.59 14.47 -20.23
C ILE A 6 -7.77 14.77 -18.96
N ILE A 7 -7.81 16.02 -18.47
CA ILE A 7 -7.10 16.41 -17.24
C ILE A 7 -7.61 15.60 -16.04
N ILE A 8 -8.92 15.43 -15.90
CA ILE A 8 -9.50 14.63 -14.80
C ILE A 8 -9.00 13.18 -14.87
N ILE A 9 -8.99 12.57 -16.04
CA ILE A 9 -8.47 11.20 -16.22
C ILE A 9 -7.00 11.10 -15.82
N VAL A 10 -6.17 12.06 -16.23
CA VAL A 10 -4.74 12.09 -15.86
C VAL A 10 -4.56 12.22 -14.35
N VAL A 11 -5.34 13.10 -13.69
CA VAL A 11 -5.30 13.24 -12.23
C VAL A 11 -5.72 11.95 -11.52
N LEU A 12 -6.77 11.27 -12.00
CA LEU A 12 -7.21 9.99 -11.45
C LEU A 12 -6.14 8.91 -11.61
N LEU A 13 -5.47 8.86 -12.76
CA LEU A 13 -4.36 7.92 -12.99
C LEU A 13 -3.18 8.19 -12.05
N ILE A 14 -2.80 9.46 -11.86
CA ILE A 14 -1.75 9.84 -10.91
C ILE A 14 -2.13 9.45 -9.48
N TYR A 15 -3.40 9.63 -9.11
CA TYR A 15 -3.89 9.22 -7.80
C TYR A 15 -3.74 7.71 -7.57
N GLU A 16 -4.18 6.87 -8.53
CA GLU A 16 -4.08 5.41 -8.42
C GLU A 16 -2.64 4.89 -8.47
N ILE A 17 -1.78 5.51 -9.28
CA ILE A 17 -0.40 5.03 -9.50
C ILE A 17 0.55 5.54 -8.41
N CYS A 18 0.44 6.80 -8.01
CA CYS A 18 1.40 7.43 -7.11
C CYS A 18 0.85 7.59 -5.69
N TRP A 19 -0.35 8.17 -5.55
CA TRP A 19 -0.86 8.52 -4.21
C TRP A 19 -1.27 7.29 -3.41
N ARG A 20 -2.00 6.39 -4.05
CA ARG A 20 -2.55 5.20 -3.40
C ARG A 20 -1.47 4.30 -2.80
N PRO A 21 -0.37 3.96 -3.52
CA PRO A 21 0.70 3.15 -2.94
C PRO A 21 1.43 3.84 -1.79
N ILE A 22 1.62 5.16 -1.87
CA ILE A 22 2.26 5.93 -0.79
C ILE A 22 1.43 5.81 0.50
N VAL A 23 0.10 5.94 0.40
CA VAL A 23 -0.79 5.82 1.56
C VAL A 23 -0.79 4.38 2.11
N CYS A 24 -0.88 3.37 1.25
CA CYS A 24 -0.83 1.96 1.66
C CYS A 24 0.48 1.61 2.36
N ASN A 25 1.63 2.00 1.78
CA ASN A 25 2.94 1.78 2.40
C ASN A 25 3.05 2.45 3.77
N LYS A 26 2.58 3.69 3.89
CA LYS A 26 2.55 4.38 5.20
C LYS A 26 1.70 3.64 6.23
N LYS A 27 0.55 3.10 5.84
CA LYS A 27 -0.32 2.31 6.74
C LYS A 27 0.34 0.98 7.14
N ILE A 28 0.97 0.28 6.20
CA ILE A 28 1.76 -0.93 6.47
C ILE A 28 2.85 -0.62 7.51
N THR A 29 3.66 0.41 7.24
CA THR A 29 4.75 0.78 8.13
C THR A 29 4.26 1.18 9.51
N ALA A 30 3.21 1.99 9.60
CA ALA A 30 2.63 2.37 10.88
C ALA A 30 2.12 1.15 11.67
N HIS A 31 1.49 0.19 11.01
CA HIS A 31 1.01 -1.04 11.65
C HIS A 31 2.18 -1.87 12.20
N ILE A 32 3.19 -2.16 11.38
CA ILE A 32 4.36 -2.93 11.80
C ILE A 32 5.11 -2.23 12.94
N CYS A 33 5.32 -0.91 12.86
CA CYS A 33 5.94 -0.17 13.96
C CYS A 33 5.08 -0.20 15.24
N SER A 34 3.76 -0.20 15.13
CA SER A 34 2.86 -0.27 16.30
C SER A 34 2.93 -1.58 17.06
N ILE A 35 3.30 -2.68 16.38
CA ILE A 35 3.53 -4.00 17.00
C ILE A 35 4.99 -4.21 17.40
N GLY A 36 5.81 -3.16 17.37
CA GLY A 36 7.24 -3.21 17.73
C GLY A 36 8.14 -3.85 16.68
N GLY A 37 7.68 -3.91 15.43
CA GLY A 37 8.44 -4.45 14.31
C GLY A 37 9.15 -3.38 13.47
N GLU A 38 10.12 -3.83 12.69
CA GLU A 38 10.84 -3.05 11.70
C GLU A 38 10.47 -3.53 10.29
N VAL A 39 10.02 -2.61 9.43
CA VAL A 39 9.71 -2.94 8.03
C VAL A 39 11.01 -3.10 7.24
N GLY A 40 11.15 -4.24 6.56
CA GLY A 40 12.18 -4.45 5.56
C GLY A 40 11.69 -4.04 4.18
N THR A 41 11.06 -4.97 3.47
CA THR A 41 10.64 -4.79 2.06
C THR A 41 9.12 -4.82 1.95
N ILE A 42 8.58 -3.85 1.21
CA ILE A 42 7.17 -3.85 0.79
C ILE A 42 7.13 -3.97 -0.72
N GLU A 43 6.61 -5.09 -1.22
CA GLU A 43 6.48 -5.37 -2.65
C GLU A 43 5.00 -5.31 -3.05
N ARG A 44 4.68 -4.49 -4.07
CA ARG A 44 3.31 -4.46 -4.60
C ARG A 44 3.12 -5.60 -5.59
N LEU A 45 2.28 -6.56 -5.24
CA LEU A 45 1.94 -7.71 -6.08
C LEU A 45 0.86 -7.39 -7.12
N SER A 46 -0.14 -6.59 -6.75
CA SER A 46 -1.26 -6.26 -7.64
C SER A 46 -1.67 -4.80 -7.48
N VAL A 47 -1.72 -4.08 -8.60
CA VAL A 47 -2.22 -2.70 -8.64
C VAL A 47 -3.74 -2.67 -8.49
N ARG A 48 -4.43 -3.62 -9.13
CA ARG A 48 -5.89 -3.68 -9.15
C ARG A 48 -6.49 -4.10 -7.82
N GLU A 49 -5.82 -5.01 -7.12
CA GLU A 49 -6.29 -5.54 -5.84
C GLU A 49 -5.59 -4.91 -4.64
N ASP A 50 -4.66 -3.99 -4.88
CA ASP A 50 -3.80 -3.35 -3.87
C ASP A 50 -3.25 -4.36 -2.87
N LEU A 51 -2.64 -5.39 -3.46
CA LEU A 51 -2.04 -6.51 -2.75
C LEU A 51 -0.54 -6.25 -2.58
N TYR A 52 -0.06 -6.40 -1.36
CA TYR A 52 1.33 -6.14 -0.99
C TYR A 52 1.89 -7.34 -0.22
N ASN A 53 3.11 -7.73 -0.56
CA ASN A 53 3.93 -8.56 0.31
C ASN A 53 4.73 -7.65 1.23
N VAL A 54 4.70 -7.96 2.52
CA VAL A 54 5.39 -7.20 3.55
C VAL A 54 6.33 -8.13 4.29
N TYR A 55 7.62 -7.85 4.18
CA TYR A 55 8.67 -8.49 4.95
C TYR A 55 9.08 -7.55 6.08
N TYR A 56 9.04 -8.05 7.30
CA TYR A 56 9.34 -7.25 8.49
C TYR A 56 9.96 -8.12 9.57
N SER A 57 10.63 -7.51 10.54
CA SER A 57 11.18 -8.22 11.69
C SER A 57 10.51 -7.78 12.98
N ILE A 58 10.34 -8.69 13.94
CA ILE A 58 9.93 -8.38 15.31
C ILE A 58 10.95 -9.03 16.24
N SER A 59 11.62 -8.22 17.06
CA SER A 59 12.64 -8.71 18.00
C SER A 59 13.71 -9.60 17.35
N GLY A 60 14.09 -9.29 16.10
CA GLY A 60 15.09 -10.04 15.33
C GLY A 60 14.58 -11.30 14.63
N GLN A 61 13.29 -11.64 14.75
CA GLN A 61 12.68 -12.72 13.96
C GLN A 61 12.05 -12.16 12.69
N GLU A 62 12.34 -12.78 11.54
CA GLU A 62 11.73 -12.38 10.27
C GLU A 62 10.31 -12.92 10.14
N HIS A 63 9.42 -12.05 9.67
CA HIS A 63 8.02 -12.30 9.42
C HIS A 63 7.67 -11.88 8.00
N HIS A 64 6.62 -12.51 7.50
CA HIS A 64 6.05 -12.24 6.19
C HIS A 64 4.54 -12.21 6.32
N SER A 65 3.91 -11.19 5.73
CA SER A 65 2.46 -11.09 5.63
C SER A 65 2.05 -10.56 4.26
N VAL A 66 0.89 -11.01 3.82
CA VAL A 66 0.23 -10.48 2.63
C VAL A 66 -0.84 -9.50 3.09
N VAL A 67 -0.75 -8.26 2.61
CA VAL A 67 -1.68 -7.18 2.97
C VAL A 67 -2.49 -6.80 1.75
N LYS A 68 -3.82 -6.87 1.87
CA LYS A 68 -4.74 -6.41 0.84
C LYS A 68 -5.43 -5.14 1.31
N PHE A 69 -5.43 -4.10 0.48
CA PHE A 69 -6.19 -2.88 0.74
C PHE A 69 -7.48 -2.82 -0.08
N ASN A 70 -8.56 -2.36 0.53
CA ASN A 70 -9.77 -1.99 -0.21
C ASN A 70 -9.72 -0.54 -0.73
N LEU A 71 -10.78 -0.11 -1.42
CA LEU A 71 -10.93 1.25 -1.94
C LEU A 71 -10.87 2.34 -0.85
N PHE A 72 -11.20 2.00 0.39
CA PHE A 72 -11.18 2.91 1.55
C PHE A 72 -9.89 2.77 2.38
N TYR A 73 -8.86 2.11 1.84
CA TYR A 73 -7.58 1.87 2.50
C TYR A 73 -7.70 1.06 3.81
N GLU A 74 -8.74 0.26 3.97
CA GLU A 74 -8.79 -0.72 5.06
C GLU A 74 -7.90 -1.90 4.70
N ALA A 75 -7.07 -2.33 5.64
CA ALA A 75 -6.06 -3.36 5.45
C ALA A 75 -6.56 -4.70 5.98
N GLU A 76 -6.53 -5.72 5.13
CA GLU A 76 -6.70 -7.12 5.50
C GLU A 76 -5.32 -7.78 5.50
N TRP A 77 -4.87 -8.26 6.66
CA TRP A 77 -3.58 -8.91 6.85
C TRP A 77 -3.76 -10.43 6.87
N LYS A 78 -2.95 -11.16 6.09
CA LYS A 78 -2.94 -12.61 6.00
C LYS A 78 -1.55 -13.18 6.19
#